data_AF-A0A2S7CQM1-F1
#
_entry.id   AF-A0A2S7CQM1-F1
#
_cell.length_a   1.000
_cell.length_b   1.000
_cell.length_c   1.000
_cell.angle_alpha   90.00
_cell.angle_beta   90.00
_cell.angle_gamma   90.00
#
_symmetry.space_group_name_H-M   'P 1'
#
loop_
_entity.id
_entity.type
_entity.pdbx_description
1 polymer ?
#
loop_
_entity_poly.entity_id
_entity_poly.type
_entity_poly.pdbx_seq_one_letter_code
_entity_poly.pdbx_strand_id
1 'polypeptide(L)'
;MFCGEATGIYLPESQGTPAPNIALENFQYMSPDDRCGRNINYDELMRLHKGIKPIASGSFASSKTNFSVMVRYTLTPDRPSTFDMQTSETSEPEKERLTKFYNEAAALKDFHSLHGTVFVVFHYLVSPSEPSGPTGGY
;
A
#
# COMPACT_ATOMS: atom_id res chain seq x y z
N MET A 1 -6.63 -14.78 25.84
CA MET A 1 -5.55 -14.33 24.95
C MET A 1 -6.14 -14.25 23.55
N PHE A 2 -6.52 -13.05 23.11
CA PHE A 2 -7.22 -12.83 21.84
C PHE A 2 -6.17 -12.56 20.76
N CYS A 3 -5.85 -13.58 19.97
CA CYS A 3 -4.94 -13.44 18.84
C CYS A 3 -5.65 -14.02 17.61
N GLY A 4 -6.01 -13.14 16.68
CA GLY A 4 -6.85 -13.42 15.51
C GLY A 4 -7.27 -12.20 14.70
N GLU A 5 -6.93 -10.99 15.14
CA GLU A 5 -7.19 -9.74 14.40
C GLU A 5 -5.95 -9.32 13.58
N ALA A 6 -6.19 -8.60 12.47
CA ALA A 6 -5.12 -8.03 11.66
C ALA A 6 -4.22 -7.13 12.52
N THR A 7 -2.91 -7.28 12.38
CA THR A 7 -1.93 -6.49 13.14
C THR A 7 -1.48 -5.29 12.32
N GLY A 8 -1.62 -4.10 12.90
CA GLY A 8 -1.14 -2.85 12.30
C GLY A 8 0.37 -2.67 12.48
N ILE A 9 1.02 -2.22 11.42
CA ILE A 9 2.39 -1.74 11.45
C ILE A 9 2.35 -0.22 11.52
N TYR A 10 2.88 0.32 12.61
CA TYR A 10 3.07 1.75 12.74
C TYR A 10 4.35 2.18 12.04
N LEU A 11 4.24 3.14 11.14
CA LEU A 11 5.38 3.79 10.49
C LEU A 11 5.48 5.24 10.96
N PRO A 12 6.69 5.77 11.19
CA PRO A 12 6.89 7.21 11.32
C PRO A 12 6.33 7.93 10.09
N GLU A 13 5.82 9.15 10.28
CA GLU A 13 5.16 9.93 9.21
C GLU A 13 6.02 10.03 7.93
N SER A 14 7.32 10.35 8.06
CA SER A 14 8.26 10.37 6.92
C SER A 14 8.31 9.07 6.10
N GLN A 15 7.98 7.93 6.71
CA GLN A 15 7.93 6.62 6.06
C GLN A 15 6.53 6.26 5.55
N GLY A 16 5.47 6.71 6.22
CA GLY A 16 4.06 6.47 5.88
C GLY A 16 3.46 7.42 4.85
N THR A 17 4.15 8.49 4.46
CA THR A 17 3.64 9.48 3.50
C THR A 17 4.39 9.37 2.15
N PRO A 18 3.79 8.78 1.09
CA PRO A 18 4.44 8.67 -0.23
C PRO A 18 4.65 10.02 -0.93
N ALA A 19 3.71 10.95 -0.77
CA ALA A 19 3.75 12.31 -1.32
C ALA A 19 2.90 13.24 -0.44
N PRO A 20 3.02 14.57 -0.52
CA PRO A 20 2.28 15.50 0.35
C PRO A 20 0.75 15.32 0.35
N ASN A 21 0.19 14.78 -0.73
CA ASN A 21 -1.25 14.55 -0.89
C ASN A 21 -1.66 13.07 -0.72
N ILE A 22 -0.76 12.21 -0.24
CA ILE A 22 -1.00 10.76 -0.08
C ILE A 22 -0.64 10.35 1.35
N ALA A 23 -1.60 9.80 2.08
CA ALA A 23 -1.38 9.24 3.42
C ALA A 23 -1.59 7.72 3.40
N LEU A 24 -0.66 6.96 3.98
CA LEU A 24 -0.88 5.55 4.30
C LEU A 24 -1.64 5.46 5.63
N GLU A 25 -2.96 5.32 5.55
CA GLU A 25 -3.83 5.25 6.73
C GLU A 25 -3.68 3.91 7.46
N ASN A 26 -3.60 2.82 6.71
CA ASN A 26 -3.41 1.49 7.28
C ASN A 26 -2.29 0.75 6.56
N PHE A 27 -1.35 0.24 7.36
CA PHE A 27 -0.45 -0.84 6.95
C PHE A 27 -0.69 -2.00 7.91
N GLN A 28 -1.25 -3.09 7.41
CA GLN A 28 -1.65 -4.22 8.25
C GLN A 28 -1.21 -5.54 7.63
N TYR A 29 -1.05 -6.55 8.48
CA TYR A 29 -0.89 -7.92 8.02
C TYR A 29 -1.74 -8.88 8.85
N MET A 30 -1.97 -10.07 8.30
CA MET A 30 -2.64 -11.17 8.99
C MET A 30 -2.13 -12.51 8.45
N SER A 31 -1.81 -13.45 9.34
CA SER A 31 -1.60 -14.85 8.98
C SER A 31 -2.69 -15.71 9.61
N PRO A 32 -3.61 -16.31 8.82
CA PRO A 32 -4.67 -17.15 9.36
C PRO A 32 -4.11 -18.43 10.02
N ASP A 33 -3.00 -18.94 9.50
CA ASP A 33 -2.36 -20.18 9.93
C ASP A 33 -1.46 -19.98 11.16
N ASP A 34 -1.06 -18.74 11.44
CA ASP A 34 -0.23 -18.40 12.60
C ASP A 34 -0.68 -17.13 13.29
N ARG A 35 -1.57 -17.37 14.25
CA ARG A 35 -2.18 -16.35 15.09
C ARG A 35 -1.19 -15.62 16.00
N CYS A 36 0.04 -16.13 16.18
CA CYS A 36 1.06 -15.51 17.01
C CYS A 36 2.08 -14.70 16.22
N GLY A 37 1.98 -14.66 14.88
CA GLY A 37 2.83 -13.84 14.03
C GLY A 37 4.30 -14.25 13.95
N ARG A 38 4.62 -15.51 14.22
CA ARG A 38 5.96 -16.11 14.07
C ARG A 38 6.34 -16.37 12.61
N ASN A 39 5.36 -16.48 11.71
CA ASN A 39 5.54 -16.71 10.27
C ASN A 39 5.81 -15.43 9.47
N ILE A 40 5.86 -14.29 10.14
CA ILE A 40 5.98 -12.99 9.49
C ILE A 40 7.44 -12.60 9.43
N ASN A 41 7.91 -12.41 8.21
CA ASN A 41 9.19 -11.76 7.98
C ASN A 41 8.96 -10.24 7.89
N TYR A 42 9.26 -9.52 8.97
CA TYR A 42 9.08 -8.07 9.01
C TYR A 42 9.94 -7.34 7.96
N ASP A 43 11.14 -7.84 7.66
CA ASP A 43 12.00 -7.27 6.63
C ASP A 43 11.36 -7.40 5.24
N GLU A 44 10.66 -8.50 4.98
CA GLU A 44 9.91 -8.71 3.74
C GLU A 44 8.74 -7.73 3.62
N LEU A 45 8.01 -7.49 4.72
CA LEU A 45 6.95 -6.49 4.76
C LEU A 45 7.49 -5.08 4.49
N MET A 46 8.64 -4.74 5.08
CA MET A 46 9.29 -3.44 4.84
C MET A 46 9.83 -3.32 3.41
N ARG A 47 10.33 -4.42 2.83
CA ARG A 47 10.75 -4.46 1.43
C ARG A 47 9.56 -4.24 0.49
N LEU A 48 8.42 -4.85 0.79
CA LEU A 48 7.18 -4.66 0.04
C LEU A 48 6.71 -3.20 0.14
N HIS A 49 6.68 -2.63 1.36
CA HIS A 49 6.38 -1.21 1.58
C HIS A 49 7.30 -0.29 0.76
N LYS A 50 8.62 -0.55 0.81
CA LYS A 50 9.62 0.21 0.04
C LYS A 50 9.41 0.11 -1.48
N GLY A 51 8.87 -1.02 -1.96
CA GLY A 51 8.53 -1.22 -3.36
C GLY A 51 7.28 -0.46 -3.79
N ILE A 52 6.19 -0.55 -3.01
CA ILE A 52 4.91 0.04 -3.39
C ILE A 52 4.84 1.56 -3.14
N LYS A 53 5.54 2.08 -2.13
CA LYS A 53 5.56 3.51 -1.81
C LYS A 53 5.89 4.42 -3.01
N PRO A 54 6.98 4.20 -3.78
CA PRO A 54 7.28 5.03 -4.95
C PRO A 54 6.25 4.86 -6.08
N ILE A 55 5.61 3.70 -6.21
CA ILE A 55 4.53 3.45 -7.19
C ILE A 55 3.30 4.30 -6.85
N ALA A 56 2.91 4.34 -5.57
CA ALA A 56 1.83 5.20 -5.08
C ALA A 56 2.13 6.68 -5.36
N SER A 57 3.34 7.14 -5.01
CA SER A 57 3.77 8.51 -5.32
C SER A 57 3.75 8.80 -6.82
N GLY A 58 4.32 7.94 -7.65
CA GLY A 58 4.43 8.14 -9.10
C GLY A 58 3.09 8.08 -9.85
N SER A 59 2.04 7.54 -9.21
CA SER A 59 0.70 7.43 -9.78
C SER A 59 -0.22 8.57 -9.31
N PHE A 60 -0.15 8.92 -8.02
CA PHE A 60 -1.15 9.76 -7.37
C PHE A 60 -0.66 11.13 -6.90
N ALA A 61 0.65 11.43 -6.93
CA ALA A 61 1.19 12.70 -6.41
C ALA A 61 0.63 13.95 -7.12
N SER A 62 0.16 13.80 -8.36
CA SER A 62 -0.45 14.89 -9.13
C SER A 62 -1.97 14.75 -9.26
N SER A 63 -2.61 13.87 -8.50
CA SER A 63 -4.07 13.72 -8.54
C SER A 63 -4.76 15.00 -8.05
N LYS A 64 -5.95 15.29 -8.57
CA LYS A 64 -6.75 16.47 -8.22
C LYS A 64 -8.08 16.09 -7.58
N THR A 65 -8.26 14.82 -7.23
CA THR A 65 -9.49 14.28 -6.67
C THR A 65 -9.24 13.65 -5.30
N ASN A 66 -10.31 13.46 -4.52
CA ASN A 66 -10.27 12.70 -3.28
C ASN A 66 -10.73 11.27 -3.55
N PHE A 67 -9.94 10.29 -3.16
CA PHE A 67 -10.33 8.88 -3.21
C PHE A 67 -9.44 8.05 -2.27
N SER A 68 -9.83 6.81 -2.04
CA SER A 68 -8.99 5.84 -1.35
C SER A 68 -8.68 4.63 -2.23
N VAL A 69 -7.51 4.04 -1.98
CA VAL A 69 -7.06 2.80 -2.63
C VAL A 69 -6.62 1.84 -1.55
N MET A 70 -7.28 0.69 -1.50
CA MET A 70 -6.87 -0.44 -0.69
C MET A 70 -6.23 -1.48 -1.59
N VAL A 71 -5.02 -1.91 -1.25
CA VAL A 71 -4.37 -3.04 -1.91
C VAL A 71 -4.10 -4.14 -0.93
N ARG A 72 -4.16 -5.38 -1.43
CA ARG A 72 -3.82 -6.57 -0.68
C ARG A 72 -2.82 -7.41 -1.46
N TYR A 73 -1.71 -7.75 -0.82
CA TYR A 73 -0.81 -8.81 -1.26
C TYR A 73 -1.11 -10.08 -0.50
N THR A 74 -1.14 -11.20 -1.20
CA THR A 74 -1.15 -12.54 -0.59
C THR A 74 0.20 -13.17 -0.80
N LEU A 75 0.94 -13.37 0.28
CA LEU A 75 2.26 -13.98 0.27
C LEU A 75 2.14 -15.46 0.63
N THR A 76 2.80 -16.31 -0.14
CA THR A 76 2.98 -17.74 0.19
C THR A 76 4.47 -18.11 0.12
N PRO A 77 4.88 -19.26 0.67
CA PRO A 77 6.29 -19.64 0.69
C PRO A 77 6.82 -20.07 -0.68
N ASP A 78 5.94 -20.58 -1.53
CA ASP A 78 6.27 -21.38 -2.71
C ASP A 78 5.74 -20.80 -4.02
N ARG A 79 4.86 -19.79 -3.96
CA ARG A 79 4.25 -19.18 -5.13
C ARG A 79 4.49 -17.67 -5.13
N PRO A 80 4.58 -17.05 -6.32
CA PRO A 80 4.64 -15.60 -6.41
C PRO A 80 3.45 -14.95 -5.71
N SER A 81 3.68 -13.80 -5.09
CA SER A 81 2.60 -13.08 -4.40
C SER A 81 1.49 -12.69 -5.36
N THR A 82 0.25 -12.84 -4.93
CA THR A 82 -0.91 -12.32 -5.66
C THR A 82 -1.27 -10.92 -5.17
N PHE A 83 -1.92 -10.16 -6.03
CA PHE A 83 -2.27 -8.77 -5.79
C PHE A 83 -3.74 -8.53 -6.08
N ASP A 84 -4.44 -7.89 -5.15
CA ASP A 84 -5.80 -7.39 -5.31
C ASP A 84 -5.84 -5.90 -4.99
N MET A 85 -6.72 -5.17 -5.67
CA MET A 85 -6.93 -3.74 -5.45
C MET A 85 -8.42 -3.42 -5.39
N GLN A 86 -8.79 -2.56 -4.45
CA GLN A 86 -10.11 -1.96 -4.33
C GLN A 86 -9.94 -0.44 -4.22
N THR A 87 -10.91 0.30 -4.76
CA THR A 87 -10.96 1.75 -4.68
C THR A 87 -12.30 2.16 -4.10
N SER A 88 -12.36 3.33 -3.45
CA SER A 88 -13.64 3.99 -3.19
C SER A 88 -14.37 4.31 -4.52
N GLU A 89 -15.59 4.82 -4.50
CA GLU A 89 -16.25 5.30 -5.73
C GLU A 89 -15.33 6.29 -6.46
N THR A 90 -14.89 5.90 -7.66
CA THR A 90 -13.88 6.61 -8.45
C THR A 90 -14.53 7.39 -9.58
N SER A 91 -13.99 8.58 -9.83
CA SER A 91 -14.34 9.37 -11.02
C SER A 91 -13.54 8.86 -12.24
N GLU A 92 -14.15 8.87 -13.43
CA GLU A 92 -13.48 8.53 -14.70
C GLU A 92 -12.09 9.17 -14.90
N PRO A 93 -11.82 10.43 -14.47
CA PRO A 93 -10.50 11.07 -14.60
C PRO A 93 -9.33 10.33 -13.93
N GLU A 94 -9.56 9.52 -12.91
CA GLU A 94 -8.48 8.80 -12.20
C GLU A 94 -8.20 7.40 -12.79
N LYS A 95 -9.01 6.94 -13.73
CA LYS A 95 -8.95 5.57 -14.26
C LYS A 95 -7.58 5.18 -14.80
N GLU A 96 -6.93 6.09 -15.54
CA GLU A 96 -5.59 5.86 -16.08
C GLU A 96 -4.55 5.73 -14.97
N ARG A 97 -4.62 6.59 -13.94
CA ARG A 97 -3.70 6.56 -12.77
C ARG A 97 -3.89 5.31 -11.95
N LEU A 98 -5.13 4.90 -11.73
CA LEU A 98 -5.47 3.67 -11.01
C LEU A 98 -5.02 2.43 -11.78
N THR A 99 -5.18 2.43 -13.11
CA THR A 99 -4.71 1.34 -13.97
C THR A 99 -3.18 1.25 -13.97
N LYS A 100 -2.49 2.40 -14.06
CA LYS A 100 -1.03 2.47 -13.94
C LYS A 100 -0.56 1.91 -12.60
N PHE A 101 -1.14 2.42 -11.50
CA PHE A 101 -0.83 1.96 -10.15
C PHE A 101 -1.07 0.45 -10.01
N TYR A 102 -2.22 -0.05 -10.48
CA TYR A 102 -2.55 -1.48 -10.46
C TYR A 102 -1.47 -2.30 -11.18
N ASN A 103 -1.10 -1.93 -12.41
CA ASN A 103 -0.14 -2.69 -13.22
C ASN A 103 1.26 -2.70 -12.59
N GLU A 104 1.73 -1.55 -12.11
CA GLU A 104 3.05 -1.43 -11.46
C GLU A 104 3.07 -2.16 -10.11
N ALA A 105 2.03 -2.02 -9.29
CA ALA A 105 1.93 -2.69 -8.00
C ALA A 105 1.76 -4.21 -8.15
N ALA A 106 0.98 -4.68 -9.11
CA ALA A 106 0.81 -6.10 -9.42
C ALA A 106 2.10 -6.76 -9.97
N ALA A 107 3.06 -5.97 -10.45
CA ALA A 107 4.37 -6.46 -10.87
C ALA A 107 5.29 -6.80 -9.69
N LEU A 108 4.98 -6.34 -8.47
CA LEU A 108 5.67 -6.72 -7.24
C LEU A 108 5.27 -8.15 -6.83
N LYS A 109 5.92 -9.16 -7.42
CA LYS A 109 5.55 -10.59 -7.27
C LYS A 109 6.52 -11.45 -6.46
N ASP A 110 7.76 -11.00 -6.33
CA ASP A 110 8.85 -11.76 -5.68
C ASP A 110 8.87 -11.52 -4.16
N PHE A 111 7.70 -11.65 -3.53
CA PHE A 111 7.52 -11.50 -2.09
C PHE A 111 6.90 -12.76 -1.48
N HIS A 112 7.50 -13.26 -0.40
CA HIS A 112 7.15 -14.56 0.15
C HIS A 112 7.01 -14.55 1.67
N SER A 113 6.09 -15.37 2.19
CA SER A 113 6.05 -15.71 3.62
C SER A 113 7.08 -16.78 3.93
N LEU A 114 7.53 -16.87 5.19
CA LEU A 114 8.39 -17.99 5.62
C LEU A 114 7.60 -19.30 5.68
N HIS A 115 6.36 -19.23 6.18
CA HIS A 115 5.44 -20.35 6.30
C HIS A 115 4.00 -19.88 6.13
N GLY A 116 3.14 -20.77 5.63
CA GLY A 116 1.70 -20.53 5.51
C GLY A 116 1.35 -19.31 4.65
N THR A 117 0.11 -18.85 4.75
CA THR A 117 -0.33 -17.65 4.02
C THR A 117 -0.19 -16.40 4.87
N VAL A 118 0.26 -15.29 4.28
CA VAL A 118 0.24 -13.96 4.92
C VAL A 118 -0.47 -12.98 3.99
N PHE A 119 -1.50 -12.32 4.50
CA PHE A 119 -2.13 -11.19 3.83
C PHE A 119 -1.50 -9.90 4.31
N VAL A 120 -1.17 -9.01 3.38
CA VAL A 120 -0.58 -7.70 3.66
C VAL A 120 -1.46 -6.64 3.00
N VAL A 121 -1.92 -5.66 3.76
CA VAL A 121 -2.85 -4.62 3.30
C VAL A 121 -2.21 -3.25 3.45
N PHE A 122 -2.31 -2.44 2.39
CA PHE A 122 -2.01 -1.02 2.41
C PHE A 122 -3.27 -0.24 2.03
N HIS A 123 -3.68 0.70 2.87
CA HIS A 123 -4.79 1.61 2.59
C HIS A 123 -4.26 3.04 2.43
N TYR A 124 -4.33 3.56 1.20
CA TYR A 124 -3.94 4.91 0.88
C TYR A 124 -5.16 5.82 0.80
N LEU A 125 -5.06 6.98 1.45
CA LEU A 125 -5.93 8.12 1.23
C LEU A 125 -5.22 9.11 0.31
N VAL A 126 -5.88 9.48 -0.78
CA VAL A 126 -5.39 10.45 -1.75
C VAL A 126 -6.27 11.68 -1.67
N SER A 127 -5.64 12.83 -1.47
CA SER A 127 -6.27 14.14 -1.55
C SER A 127 -5.82 14.89 -2.80
N PRO A 128 -6.55 15.93 -3.23
CA PRO A 128 -6.11 16.81 -4.30
C PRO A 128 -4.74 17.38 -3.99
N SER A 129 -3.80 17.23 -4.91
CA SER A 129 -2.53 17.93 -4.86
C SER A 129 -2.77 19.42 -4.89
N GLU A 130 -2.16 20.15 -3.93
CA GLU A 130 -2.19 21.60 -3.94
C GLU A 130 -1.65 22.11 -5.29
N PRO A 131 -2.21 23.20 -5.84
CA PRO A 131 -1.53 23.90 -6.92
C PRO A 131 -0.17 24.34 -6.39
N SER A 132 0.90 23.99 -7.09
CA SER A 132 2.21 24.59 -6.87
C SER A 132 2.05 26.10 -7.05
N GLY A 133 1.83 26.82 -5.95
CA GLY A 133 1.77 28.28 -5.97
C GLY A 133 3.08 28.81 -6.54
N PRO A 134 3.07 29.93 -7.28
CA PRO A 134 4.30 30.53 -7.76
C PRO A 134 5.18 30.82 -6.54
N THR A 135 6.44 30.40 -6.59
CA THR A 135 7.49 30.88 -5.70
C THR A 135 7.48 32.40 -5.77
N GLY A 136 6.82 33.03 -4.80
CA GLY A 136 6.75 34.47 -4.66
C GLY A 136 8.16 34.98 -4.44
N GLY A 137 8.68 35.68 -5.44
CA GLY A 137 9.87 36.51 -5.28
C GLY A 137 9.57 37.64 -4.32
N TYR A 138 10.52 37.90 -3.43
CA TYR A 138 10.90 39.23 -2.94
C TYR A 138 12.40 39.20 -2.69
#